data_AF-A0A2H6FZZ9-F1
#
_entry.id   AF-A0A2H6FZZ9-F1
#
_cell.length_a   1.000
_cell.length_b   1.000
_cell.length_c   1.000
_cell.angle_alpha   90.00
_cell.angle_beta   90.00
_cell.angle_gamma   90.00
#
_symmetry.space_group_name_H-M   'P 1'
#
loop_
_entity.id
_entity.type
_entity.pdbx_description
1 polymer ?
#
loop_
_entity_poly.entity_id
_entity_poly.type
_entity_poly.pdbx_seq_one_letter_code
_entity_poly.pdbx_strand_id
1 'polypeptide(L)'
;MSTAIATGLSYGTHPIIEHAARAVRIALEKADITQAESILLFMTPEYSDEAEAAVRLAARTAHCLQVSGCIGYGILTDHDWILDSPGIAAMVFGKDTVISPRSSDTAKAFLSFGTPQGFDPNWLHDETPHIGAIASDPLGQGDYKHWQGARIKTDNCVELAINNVDAGFAIAQSFKTLTKPHIIAAAEGLDVVSIEDSPALDVLLNALPASMKKSELPLHLLLCGVTFGQTDNAINEGRFHLDHIISTNPESLSITLTSELQPGEHLFLAIRDTYAAELGMKQAIDTATKKLHGKADFGFMFPCLGRGPSFYGGCDRDIEILRETNPGMPFIGFYGNGEIGPLKNGNYIYQYSTSLGLFKINRKK
;
A
#
# COMPACT_ATOMS: atom_id res chain seq x y z
N MET A 1 1.56 28.87 -10.90
CA MET A 1 1.30 29.03 -9.46
C MET A 1 1.70 27.72 -8.81
N SER A 2 2.60 27.79 -7.81
CA SER A 2 2.93 26.65 -6.97
C SER A 2 1.65 26.11 -6.34
N THR A 3 1.44 24.80 -6.35
CA THR A 3 0.39 24.18 -5.54
C THR A 3 0.79 24.32 -4.08
N ALA A 4 -0.13 24.77 -3.21
CA ALA A 4 0.10 24.92 -1.77
C ALA A 4 0.09 23.55 -1.05
N ILE A 5 0.81 22.58 -1.62
CA ILE A 5 0.92 21.20 -1.16
C ILE A 5 2.38 20.79 -1.28
N ALA A 6 2.97 20.31 -0.20
CA ALA A 6 4.32 19.77 -0.22
C ALA A 6 4.53 18.78 0.94
N THR A 7 5.65 18.06 0.88
CA THR A 7 6.05 17.12 1.92
C THR A 7 7.34 17.56 2.62
N GLY A 8 7.49 17.08 3.85
CA GLY A 8 8.72 17.19 4.61
C GLY A 8 8.98 15.89 5.37
N LEU A 9 10.26 15.59 5.55
CA LEU A 9 10.72 14.39 6.23
C LEU A 9 11.77 14.80 7.25
N SER A 10 11.70 14.22 8.45
CA SER A 10 12.72 14.39 9.47
C SER A 10 12.94 13.10 10.23
N TYR A 11 14.20 12.69 10.35
CA TYR A 11 14.58 11.42 10.97
C TYR A 11 15.95 11.55 11.66
N GLY A 12 16.26 10.62 12.55
CA GLY A 12 17.48 10.64 13.35
C GLY A 12 17.66 9.35 14.15
N THR A 13 18.60 9.37 15.09
CA THR A 13 18.94 8.17 15.89
C THR A 13 18.01 7.91 17.06
N HIS A 14 17.17 8.89 17.44
CA HIS A 14 16.28 8.80 18.60
C HIS A 14 14.90 9.40 18.26
N PRO A 15 13.81 8.88 18.83
CA PRO A 15 12.44 9.34 18.57
C PRO A 15 12.12 10.64 19.30
N ILE A 16 12.82 11.73 18.98
CA ILE A 16 12.55 13.04 19.56
C ILE A 16 11.38 13.74 18.85
N ILE A 17 10.48 14.37 19.61
CA ILE A 17 9.25 14.99 19.08
C ILE A 17 9.54 16.14 18.10
N GLU A 18 10.71 16.77 18.18
CA GLU A 18 11.16 17.86 17.31
C GLU A 18 11.25 17.43 15.84
N HIS A 19 11.33 16.13 15.55
CA HIS A 19 11.18 15.61 14.19
C HIS A 19 9.83 16.01 13.58
N ALA A 20 8.74 16.03 14.36
CA ALA A 20 7.43 16.44 13.88
C ALA A 20 7.41 17.91 13.47
N ALA A 21 7.97 18.80 14.31
CA ALA A 21 8.09 20.22 13.99
C ALA A 21 9.01 20.48 12.78
N ARG A 22 10.08 19.70 12.62
CA ARG A 22 11.00 19.83 11.48
C ARG A 22 10.35 19.39 10.18
N ALA A 23 9.73 18.21 10.16
CA ALA A 23 9.04 17.68 8.98
C ALA A 23 7.94 18.65 8.51
N VAL A 24 7.13 19.17 9.44
CA VAL A 24 6.09 20.16 9.13
C VAL A 24 6.69 21.47 8.60
N ARG A 25 7.74 22.03 9.21
CA ARG A 25 8.38 23.26 8.72
C ARG A 25 8.93 23.10 7.30
N ILE A 26 9.62 21.99 7.03
CA ILE A 26 10.13 21.69 5.69
C ILE A 26 8.97 21.65 4.67
N ALA A 27 7.86 21.03 5.02
CA ALA A 27 6.69 20.96 4.16
C ALA A 27 6.06 22.34 3.92
N LEU A 28 5.90 23.17 4.96
CA LEU A 28 5.37 24.54 4.85
C LEU A 28 6.26 25.44 3.98
N GLU A 29 7.58 25.40 4.20
CA GLU A 29 8.56 26.16 3.43
C GLU A 29 8.52 25.79 1.94
N LYS A 30 8.49 24.48 1.62
CA LYS A 30 8.36 24.01 0.24
C LYS A 30 7.03 24.36 -0.42
N ALA A 31 5.94 24.34 0.35
CA ALA A 31 4.60 24.70 -0.13
C ALA A 31 4.40 26.22 -0.25
N ASP A 32 5.36 27.04 0.23
CA ASP A 32 5.28 28.50 0.28
C ASP A 32 4.04 29.01 1.03
N ILE A 33 3.77 28.40 2.20
CA ILE A 33 2.65 28.77 3.08
C ILE A 33 3.10 28.87 4.53
N THR A 34 2.46 29.74 5.31
CA THR A 34 2.76 29.94 6.74
C THR A 34 1.84 29.15 7.67
N GLN A 35 0.73 28.64 7.14
CA GLN A 35 -0.28 27.87 7.86
C GLN A 35 -0.86 26.81 6.93
N ALA A 36 -1.04 25.59 7.45
CA ALA A 36 -1.75 24.53 6.76
C ALA A 36 -3.22 24.51 7.18
N GLU A 37 -4.08 24.02 6.30
CA GLU A 37 -5.48 23.71 6.61
C GLU A 37 -5.67 22.25 7.01
N SER A 38 -4.79 21.35 6.55
CA SER A 38 -4.68 19.98 7.05
C SER A 38 -3.28 19.41 6.86
N ILE A 39 -2.97 18.36 7.61
CA ILE A 39 -1.69 17.65 7.59
C ILE A 39 -1.95 16.14 7.61
N LEU A 40 -1.29 15.43 6.69
CA LEU A 40 -1.02 14.01 6.86
C LEU A 40 0.33 13.84 7.55
N LEU A 41 0.35 13.10 8.65
CA LEU A 41 1.54 12.88 9.46
C LEU A 41 1.72 11.38 9.64
N PHE A 42 2.84 10.81 9.20
CA PHE A 42 3.17 9.41 9.42
C PHE A 42 4.45 9.30 10.24
N MET A 43 4.50 8.35 11.16
CA MET A 43 5.63 8.11 12.04
C MET A 43 6.09 6.67 11.94
N THR A 44 7.37 6.44 12.17
CA THR A 44 7.91 5.09 12.37
C THR A 44 7.53 4.55 13.77
N PRO A 45 7.66 3.24 14.02
CA PRO A 45 7.18 2.61 15.26
C PRO A 45 7.84 3.10 16.54
N GLU A 46 9.05 3.67 16.46
CA GLU A 46 9.78 4.19 17.62
C GLU A 46 9.08 5.37 18.31
N TYR A 47 8.06 5.95 17.68
CA TYR A 47 7.26 7.05 18.23
C TYR A 47 6.02 6.60 19.00
N SER A 48 5.80 5.29 19.24
CA SER A 48 4.60 4.82 19.94
C SER A 48 4.36 5.58 21.25
N ASP A 49 5.36 5.77 22.10
CA ASP A 49 5.19 6.48 23.38
C ASP A 49 5.04 8.00 23.21
N GLU A 50 5.72 8.59 22.24
CA GLU A 50 5.76 10.03 21.99
C GLU A 50 4.68 10.54 21.02
N ALA A 51 3.89 9.66 20.42
CA ALA A 51 2.97 9.97 19.32
C ALA A 51 2.05 11.16 19.63
N GLU A 52 1.43 11.19 20.82
CA GLU A 52 0.53 12.29 21.20
C GLU A 52 1.27 13.63 21.27
N ALA A 53 2.46 13.64 21.86
CA ALA A 53 3.27 14.85 21.99
C ALA A 53 3.75 15.35 20.62
N ALA A 54 4.18 14.42 19.74
CA ALA A 54 4.58 14.70 18.37
C ALA A 54 3.41 15.26 17.53
N VAL A 55 2.22 14.65 17.59
CA VAL A 55 1.00 15.13 16.91
C VAL A 55 0.63 16.55 17.38
N ARG A 56 0.63 16.80 18.69
CA ARG A 56 0.34 18.13 19.25
C ARG A 56 1.38 19.17 18.81
N LEU A 57 2.65 18.78 18.71
CA LEU A 57 3.72 19.67 18.25
C LEU A 57 3.61 19.96 16.74
N ALA A 58 3.27 18.97 15.91
CA ALA A 58 2.97 19.16 14.50
C ALA A 58 1.80 20.15 14.31
N ALA A 59 0.71 19.96 15.06
CA ALA A 59 -0.46 20.84 15.04
C ALA A 59 -0.11 22.30 15.36
N ARG A 60 0.67 22.52 16.43
CA ARG A 60 1.17 23.87 16.80
C ARG A 60 2.04 24.48 15.71
N THR A 61 2.94 23.68 15.13
CA THR A 61 3.90 24.15 14.11
C THR A 61 3.20 24.55 12.82
N ALA A 62 2.14 23.84 12.43
CA ALA A 62 1.37 24.14 11.24
C ALA A 62 0.24 25.15 11.44
N HIS A 63 0.01 25.58 12.68
CA HIS A 63 -1.14 26.38 13.07
C HIS A 63 -2.48 25.73 12.65
N CYS A 64 -2.57 24.40 12.81
CA CYS A 64 -3.67 23.58 12.30
C CYS A 64 -4.05 22.45 13.25
N LEU A 65 -5.36 22.23 13.45
CA LEU A 65 -5.86 21.09 14.25
C LEU A 65 -6.23 19.88 13.40
N GLN A 66 -6.34 20.01 12.08
CA GLN A 66 -6.64 18.90 11.16
C GLN A 66 -5.37 18.09 10.87
N VAL A 67 -4.86 17.42 11.91
CA VAL A 67 -3.71 16.51 11.81
C VAL A 67 -4.22 15.08 11.88
N SER A 68 -3.93 14.31 10.84
CA SER A 68 -4.37 12.92 10.71
C SER A 68 -3.25 12.02 10.24
N GLY A 69 -3.30 10.75 10.59
CA GLY A 69 -2.27 9.79 10.21
C GLY A 69 -2.10 8.65 11.19
N CYS A 70 -0.98 7.95 11.08
CA CYS A 70 -0.71 6.74 11.86
C CYS A 70 0.78 6.46 12.00
N ILE A 71 1.08 5.54 12.91
CA ILE A 71 2.35 4.83 12.96
C ILE A 71 2.32 3.76 11.87
N GLY A 72 3.24 3.83 10.92
CA GLY A 72 3.48 2.77 9.92
C GLY A 72 4.81 2.07 10.21
N TYR A 73 5.03 0.89 9.63
CA TYR A 73 6.30 0.17 9.81
C TYR A 73 7.50 1.01 9.38
N GLY A 74 7.32 1.73 8.27
CA GLY A 74 8.18 2.82 7.90
C GLY A 74 7.42 3.81 7.04
N ILE A 75 8.08 4.90 6.66
CA ILE A 75 7.46 6.07 6.07
C ILE A 75 8.17 6.48 4.79
N LEU A 76 7.48 7.21 3.92
CA LEU A 76 8.06 7.71 2.69
C LEU A 76 7.50 9.07 2.28
N THR A 77 8.31 9.81 1.54
CA THR A 77 7.94 11.05 0.85
C THR A 77 8.54 11.06 -0.57
N ASP A 78 8.23 12.09 -1.37
CA ASP A 78 8.91 12.34 -2.63
C ASP A 78 10.43 12.59 -2.50
N HIS A 79 10.93 12.84 -1.30
CA HIS A 79 12.37 13.03 -1.05
C HIS A 79 13.10 11.73 -0.67
N ASP A 80 12.58 10.98 0.30
CA ASP A 80 13.23 9.77 0.81
C ASP A 80 12.24 8.84 1.53
N TRP A 81 12.71 7.64 1.87
CA TRP A 81 12.02 6.64 2.69
C TRP A 81 12.83 6.28 3.94
N ILE A 82 12.15 5.86 5.00
CA ILE A 82 12.75 5.47 6.27
C ILE A 82 12.09 4.17 6.76
N LEU A 83 12.91 3.14 7.03
CA LEU A 83 12.47 1.84 7.56
C LEU A 83 13.20 1.42 8.86
N ASP A 84 14.38 1.99 9.11
CA ASP A 84 15.37 1.48 10.07
C ASP A 84 15.82 2.54 11.09
N SER A 85 15.12 3.68 11.13
CA SER A 85 15.41 4.74 12.09
C SER A 85 14.14 5.51 12.47
N PRO A 86 14.11 6.11 13.68
CA PRO A 86 13.06 7.04 14.06
C PRO A 86 12.89 8.16 13.02
N GLY A 87 11.71 8.22 12.39
CA GLY A 87 11.37 9.23 11.41
C GLY A 87 9.90 9.70 11.46
N ILE A 88 9.68 10.91 10.97
CA ILE A 88 8.35 11.51 10.77
C ILE A 88 8.28 12.13 9.37
N ALA A 89 7.25 11.74 8.63
CA ALA A 89 6.88 12.31 7.33
C ALA A 89 5.62 13.18 7.52
N ALA A 90 5.63 14.37 6.93
CA ALA A 90 4.51 15.29 6.94
C ALA A 90 4.18 15.71 5.51
N MET A 91 2.89 15.80 5.19
CA MET A 91 2.40 16.45 3.98
C MET A 91 1.37 17.49 4.37
N VAL A 92 1.59 18.73 3.97
CA VAL A 92 0.74 19.87 4.30
C VAL A 92 -0.15 20.22 3.12
N PHE A 93 -1.37 20.64 3.42
CA PHE A 93 -2.34 21.13 2.44
C PHE A 93 -2.74 22.55 2.83
N GLY A 94 -2.56 23.50 1.92
CA GLY A 94 -2.94 24.91 2.09
C GLY A 94 -4.44 25.15 1.87
N LYS A 95 -4.80 26.41 1.61
CA LYS A 95 -6.19 26.84 1.37
C LYS A 95 -6.87 26.02 0.27
N ASP A 96 -8.19 25.86 0.40
CA ASP A 96 -9.03 25.00 -0.44
C ASP A 96 -8.69 23.51 -0.27
N THR A 97 -8.56 23.09 0.99
CA THR A 97 -8.18 21.75 1.43
C THR A 97 -8.96 20.65 0.72
N VAL A 98 -8.21 19.71 0.16
CA VAL A 98 -8.73 18.50 -0.47
C VAL A 98 -9.10 17.44 0.55
N ILE A 99 -8.44 17.42 1.71
CA ILE A 99 -8.62 16.38 2.73
C ILE A 99 -9.41 16.91 3.92
N SER A 100 -10.49 16.23 4.27
CA SER A 100 -11.31 16.51 5.45
C SER A 100 -11.70 15.22 6.17
N PRO A 101 -12.12 15.27 7.44
CA PRO A 101 -12.82 14.15 8.06
C PRO A 101 -14.01 13.69 7.20
N ARG A 102 -14.33 12.40 7.24
CA ARG A 102 -15.52 11.86 6.57
C ARG A 102 -16.78 12.55 7.11
N SER A 103 -17.43 13.35 6.28
CA SER A 103 -18.78 13.88 6.50
C SER A 103 -19.77 13.19 5.55
N SER A 104 -21.07 13.26 5.83
CA SER A 104 -22.14 12.53 5.13
C SER A 104 -22.37 12.91 3.65
N ASP A 105 -21.47 13.67 3.01
CA ASP A 105 -21.58 14.12 1.63
C ASP A 105 -20.54 13.46 0.70
N THR A 106 -20.85 13.47 -0.59
CA THR A 106 -20.20 12.78 -1.72
C THR A 106 -18.69 13.06 -1.86
N ALA A 107 -17.85 12.31 -1.16
CA ALA A 107 -16.41 12.29 -1.41
C ALA A 107 -16.10 11.65 -2.77
N LYS A 108 -14.99 12.06 -3.40
CA LYS A 108 -14.52 11.42 -4.65
C LYS A 108 -13.69 10.17 -4.38
N ALA A 109 -13.05 10.13 -3.22
CA ALA A 109 -12.33 8.99 -2.70
C ALA A 109 -12.14 9.14 -1.19
N PHE A 110 -11.77 8.05 -0.53
CA PHE A 110 -11.37 8.02 0.87
C PHE A 110 -9.91 7.61 1.01
N LEU A 111 -9.21 8.28 1.91
CA LEU A 111 -7.95 7.81 2.44
C LEU A 111 -8.23 7.03 3.72
N SER A 112 -7.85 5.76 3.76
CA SER A 112 -8.19 4.82 4.82
C SER A 112 -6.98 4.05 5.32
N PHE A 113 -6.69 4.18 6.61
CA PHE A 113 -5.68 3.36 7.26
C PHE A 113 -6.20 2.90 8.62
N GLY A 114 -5.86 1.67 8.97
CA GLY A 114 -6.29 1.03 10.20
C GLY A 114 -5.30 -0.02 10.64
N THR A 115 -5.45 -0.48 11.87
CA THR A 115 -4.64 -1.58 12.40
C THR A 115 -5.22 -2.93 11.94
N PRO A 116 -4.49 -4.06 12.08
CA PRO A 116 -5.04 -5.37 11.76
C PRO A 116 -6.34 -5.68 12.51
N GLN A 117 -6.45 -5.25 13.78
CA GLN A 117 -7.67 -5.40 14.58
C GLN A 117 -8.72 -4.31 14.30
N GLY A 118 -8.33 -3.25 13.60
CA GLY A 118 -9.14 -2.09 13.29
C GLY A 118 -9.64 -1.95 11.88
N PHE A 119 -9.30 -2.92 11.05
CA PHE A 119 -9.79 -2.99 9.71
C PHE A 119 -11.32 -2.98 9.72
N ASP A 120 -11.92 -2.03 8.99
CA ASP A 120 -13.36 -1.99 8.77
C ASP A 120 -13.69 -2.73 7.46
N PRO A 121 -14.35 -3.90 7.52
CA PRO A 121 -14.72 -4.65 6.32
C PRO A 121 -15.66 -3.89 5.39
N ASN A 122 -16.38 -2.89 5.90
CA ASN A 122 -17.30 -2.09 5.10
C ASN A 122 -16.57 -1.29 4.01
N TRP A 123 -15.28 -0.98 4.18
CA TRP A 123 -14.48 -0.32 3.14
C TRP A 123 -14.46 -1.11 1.83
N LEU A 124 -14.45 -2.45 1.91
CA LEU A 124 -14.45 -3.32 0.72
C LEU A 124 -15.75 -3.26 -0.07
N HIS A 125 -16.83 -2.88 0.61
CA HIS A 125 -18.18 -2.80 0.06
C HIS A 125 -18.62 -1.36 -0.25
N ASP A 126 -17.82 -0.34 0.07
CA ASP A 126 -18.11 1.05 -0.30
C ASP A 126 -17.97 1.21 -1.84
N GLU A 127 -18.95 1.88 -2.45
CA GLU A 127 -18.92 2.20 -3.88
C GLU A 127 -17.89 3.30 -4.19
N THR A 128 -17.54 4.10 -3.17
CA THR A 128 -16.52 5.14 -3.25
C THR A 128 -15.13 4.49 -3.21
N PRO A 129 -14.17 4.91 -4.04
CA PRO A 129 -12.81 4.38 -3.99
C PRO A 129 -12.11 4.69 -2.66
N HIS A 130 -11.56 3.67 -2.01
CA HIS A 130 -10.65 3.79 -0.88
C HIS A 130 -9.20 3.58 -1.34
N ILE A 131 -8.28 4.36 -0.79
CA ILE A 131 -6.84 4.15 -0.91
C ILE A 131 -6.22 4.17 0.48
N GLY A 132 -5.22 3.34 0.73
CA GLY A 132 -4.43 3.39 1.95
C GLY A 132 -3.77 2.06 2.26
N ALA A 133 -3.58 1.76 3.53
CA ALA A 133 -3.00 0.50 3.95
C ALA A 133 -3.32 0.16 5.41
N ILE A 134 -3.14 -1.11 5.74
CA ILE A 134 -3.11 -1.60 7.11
C ILE A 134 -1.78 -1.21 7.73
N ALA A 135 -1.85 -0.31 8.71
CA ALA A 135 -0.73 0.18 9.48
C ALA A 135 -0.43 -0.82 10.60
N SER A 136 0.73 -1.47 10.53
CA SER A 136 1.23 -2.33 11.60
C SER A 136 2.75 -2.47 11.59
N ASP A 137 3.25 -3.20 12.58
CA ASP A 137 4.64 -3.68 12.65
C ASP A 137 4.78 -5.01 11.87
N PRO A 138 5.98 -5.61 11.76
CA PRO A 138 6.16 -6.85 11.00
C PRO A 138 5.39 -8.05 11.55
N LEU A 139 4.99 -8.01 12.83
CA LEU A 139 4.38 -9.14 13.53
C LEU A 139 2.87 -9.00 13.70
N GLY A 140 2.29 -7.85 13.35
CA GLY A 140 0.86 -7.60 13.57
C GLY A 140 0.48 -7.46 15.04
N GLN A 141 1.43 -7.18 15.95
CA GLN A 141 1.19 -7.09 17.40
C GLN A 141 1.66 -5.79 18.09
N GLY A 142 2.12 -4.78 17.35
CA GLY A 142 2.69 -3.54 17.91
C GLY A 142 1.68 -2.60 18.61
N ASP A 143 2.20 -1.64 19.36
CA ASP A 143 1.41 -0.54 19.97
C ASP A 143 1.05 0.49 18.90
N TYR A 144 0.02 0.17 18.12
CA TYR A 144 -0.46 0.99 17.02
C TYR A 144 -1.16 2.23 17.50
N LYS A 145 -0.79 3.36 16.91
CA LYS A 145 -1.50 4.61 17.14
C LYS A 145 -1.81 5.26 15.82
N HIS A 146 -2.99 5.81 15.78
CA HIS A 146 -3.48 6.66 14.71
C HIS A 146 -4.25 7.81 15.33
N TRP A 147 -4.36 8.86 14.54
CA TRP A 147 -4.88 10.13 15.01
C TRP A 147 -5.70 10.79 13.92
N GLN A 148 -6.64 11.60 14.39
CA GLN A 148 -7.46 12.46 13.55
C GLN A 148 -7.82 13.70 14.38
N GLY A 149 -7.78 14.88 13.76
CA GLY A 149 -8.06 16.12 14.47
C GLY A 149 -7.06 16.40 15.60
N ALA A 150 -5.79 16.04 15.40
CA ALA A 150 -4.70 16.20 16.37
C ALA A 150 -4.90 15.48 17.72
N ARG A 151 -5.67 14.38 17.72
CA ARG A 151 -5.89 13.51 18.89
C ARG A 151 -5.68 12.06 18.52
N ILE A 152 -5.04 11.32 19.42
CA ILE A 152 -4.95 9.85 19.32
C ILE A 152 -6.37 9.31 19.41
N LYS A 153 -6.73 8.45 18.45
CA LYS A 153 -8.04 7.80 18.44
C LYS A 153 -7.99 6.46 19.16
N THR A 154 -9.13 6.05 19.70
CA THR A 154 -9.31 4.77 20.40
C THR A 154 -10.13 3.76 19.59
N ASP A 155 -10.90 4.21 18.59
CA ASP A 155 -11.29 3.31 17.49
C ASP A 155 -10.02 2.95 16.72
N ASN A 156 -9.99 1.90 15.90
CA ASN A 156 -8.73 1.40 15.34
C ASN A 156 -8.51 1.80 13.86
N CYS A 157 -9.18 2.86 13.39
CA CYS A 157 -9.09 3.32 12.02
C CYS A 157 -9.23 4.85 11.85
N VAL A 158 -8.70 5.34 10.72
CA VAL A 158 -8.85 6.70 10.23
C VAL A 158 -9.42 6.67 8.82
N GLU A 159 -10.42 7.52 8.59
CA GLU A 159 -10.99 7.77 7.28
C GLU A 159 -11.05 9.28 7.01
N LEU A 160 -10.51 9.67 5.87
CA LEU A 160 -10.50 11.06 5.41
C LEU A 160 -11.08 11.14 4.00
N ALA A 161 -12.04 12.02 3.81
CA ALA A 161 -12.60 12.32 2.49
C ALA A 161 -11.58 13.12 1.67
N ILE A 162 -11.41 12.72 0.40
CA ILE A 162 -10.62 13.43 -0.60
C ILE A 162 -11.62 14.10 -1.56
N ASN A 163 -11.68 15.43 -1.50
CA ASN A 163 -12.68 16.28 -2.11
C ASN A 163 -12.07 17.25 -3.12
N ASN A 164 -12.89 17.74 -4.06
CA ASN A 164 -12.46 18.75 -5.03
C ASN A 164 -11.22 18.34 -5.86
N VAL A 165 -11.12 17.06 -6.20
CA VAL A 165 -10.07 16.52 -7.05
C VAL A 165 -10.62 15.61 -8.13
N ASP A 166 -9.87 15.51 -9.23
CA ASP A 166 -9.86 14.33 -10.08
C ASP A 166 -8.83 13.34 -9.52
N ALA A 167 -9.13 12.05 -9.62
CA ALA A 167 -8.29 10.99 -9.04
C ALA A 167 -8.04 9.85 -10.03
N GLY A 168 -6.80 9.38 -10.08
CA GLY A 168 -6.38 8.21 -10.82
C GLY A 168 -5.80 7.17 -9.88
N PHE A 169 -6.46 6.02 -9.75
CA PHE A 169 -6.02 4.92 -8.91
C PHE A 169 -5.46 3.75 -9.72
N ALA A 170 -4.39 3.16 -9.22
CA ALA A 170 -3.82 1.94 -9.75
C ALA A 170 -3.13 1.13 -8.65
N ILE A 171 -3.02 -0.18 -8.88
CA ILE A 171 -2.24 -1.10 -8.05
C ILE A 171 -1.09 -1.60 -8.89
N ALA A 172 0.12 -1.45 -8.38
CA ALA A 172 1.28 -2.13 -8.93
C ALA A 172 1.40 -3.48 -8.24
N GLN A 173 1.50 -4.57 -8.98
CA GLN A 173 1.73 -5.91 -8.42
C GLN A 173 3.21 -6.31 -8.55
N SER A 174 3.71 -7.19 -7.68
CA SER A 174 5.12 -7.60 -7.64
C SER A 174 5.40 -9.05 -8.03
N PHE A 175 4.46 -9.70 -8.70
CA PHE A 175 4.60 -11.09 -9.10
C PHE A 175 4.53 -11.28 -10.62
N LYS A 176 5.12 -12.38 -11.05
CA LYS A 176 5.03 -12.92 -12.40
C LYS A 176 4.24 -14.22 -12.34
N THR A 177 3.25 -14.36 -13.21
CA THR A 177 2.51 -15.61 -13.40
C THR A 177 3.41 -16.65 -14.04
N LEU A 178 3.45 -17.85 -13.47
CA LEU A 178 4.15 -19.02 -14.01
C LEU A 178 3.22 -19.89 -14.85
N THR A 179 1.94 -19.93 -14.51
CA THR A 179 0.90 -20.67 -15.25
C THR A 179 -0.30 -19.78 -15.55
N LYS A 180 -1.20 -20.28 -16.41
CA LYS A 180 -2.59 -19.81 -16.48
C LYS A 180 -3.38 -20.37 -15.28
N PRO A 181 -4.60 -19.89 -15.01
CA PRO A 181 -5.49 -20.54 -14.05
C PRO A 181 -5.83 -21.98 -14.50
N HIS A 182 -5.73 -22.92 -13.55
CA HIS A 182 -6.02 -24.35 -13.69
C HIS A 182 -6.92 -24.80 -12.55
N ILE A 183 -7.75 -25.82 -12.81
CA ILE A 183 -8.70 -26.35 -11.82
C ILE A 183 -7.98 -27.24 -10.81
N ILE A 184 -8.26 -27.04 -9.52
CA ILE A 184 -7.88 -27.97 -8.46
C ILE A 184 -8.72 -29.23 -8.59
N ALA A 185 -8.07 -30.37 -8.82
CA ALA A 185 -8.76 -31.66 -8.92
C ALA A 185 -8.91 -32.34 -7.55
N ALA A 186 -7.92 -32.20 -6.67
CA ALA A 186 -7.97 -32.70 -5.30
C ALA A 186 -7.18 -31.81 -4.34
N ALA A 187 -7.75 -31.60 -3.15
CA ALA A 187 -7.11 -30.92 -2.03
C ALA A 187 -7.47 -31.63 -0.71
N GLU A 188 -6.55 -31.62 0.25
CA GLU A 188 -6.71 -32.23 1.58
C GLU A 188 -6.14 -31.27 2.65
N GLY A 189 -7.04 -30.62 3.41
CA GLY A 189 -6.64 -29.56 4.34
C GLY A 189 -5.93 -28.42 3.60
N LEU A 190 -4.69 -28.13 4.00
CA LEU A 190 -3.84 -27.10 3.38
C LEU A 190 -3.08 -27.60 2.13
N ASP A 191 -3.17 -28.89 1.83
CA ASP A 191 -2.44 -29.48 0.71
C ASP A 191 -3.28 -29.45 -0.56
N VAL A 192 -2.75 -28.85 -1.62
CA VAL A 192 -3.22 -29.06 -2.98
C VAL A 192 -2.53 -30.32 -3.50
N VAL A 193 -3.30 -31.37 -3.74
CA VAL A 193 -2.80 -32.69 -4.13
C VAL A 193 -2.63 -32.79 -5.64
N SER A 194 -3.65 -32.37 -6.40
CA SER A 194 -3.59 -32.39 -7.86
C SER A 194 -4.26 -31.18 -8.50
N ILE A 195 -3.69 -30.78 -9.64
CA ILE A 195 -4.16 -29.69 -10.50
C ILE A 195 -4.46 -30.33 -11.85
N GLU A 196 -5.73 -30.29 -12.25
CA GLU A 196 -6.24 -31.06 -13.39
C GLU A 196 -5.82 -32.55 -13.27
N ASP A 197 -5.20 -33.12 -14.30
CA ASP A 197 -4.79 -34.52 -14.33
C ASP A 197 -3.35 -34.75 -13.78
N SER A 198 -2.72 -33.75 -13.18
CA SER A 198 -1.31 -33.80 -12.74
C SER A 198 -1.13 -33.55 -11.24
N PRO A 199 -0.14 -34.19 -10.58
CA PRO A 199 0.23 -33.85 -9.21
C PRO A 199 0.64 -32.38 -9.09
N ALA A 200 0.21 -31.72 -8.01
CA ALA A 200 0.44 -30.28 -7.85
C ALA A 200 1.93 -29.92 -7.79
N LEU A 201 2.75 -30.77 -7.16
CA LEU A 201 4.20 -30.57 -7.10
C LEU A 201 4.83 -30.63 -8.50
N ASP A 202 4.39 -31.54 -9.36
CA ASP A 202 4.91 -31.65 -10.72
C ASP A 202 4.56 -30.42 -11.55
N VAL A 203 3.33 -29.93 -11.43
CA VAL A 203 2.89 -28.68 -12.08
C VAL A 203 3.76 -27.50 -11.62
N LEU A 204 4.02 -27.39 -10.32
CA LEU A 204 4.94 -26.39 -9.77
C LEU A 204 6.34 -26.51 -10.39
N LEU A 205 6.95 -27.67 -10.26
CA LEU A 205 8.32 -27.91 -10.73
C LEU A 205 8.47 -27.69 -12.24
N ASN A 206 7.43 -27.94 -13.04
CA ASN A 206 7.44 -27.74 -14.48
C ASN A 206 7.22 -26.27 -14.88
N ALA A 207 6.52 -25.50 -14.05
CA ALA A 207 6.26 -24.08 -14.31
C ALA A 207 7.43 -23.16 -13.93
N LEU A 208 8.39 -23.64 -13.12
CA LEU A 208 9.53 -22.84 -12.68
C LEU A 208 10.47 -22.46 -13.85
N PRO A 209 11.05 -21.24 -13.82
CA PRO A 209 12.07 -20.85 -14.79
C PRO A 209 13.27 -21.78 -14.79
N ALA A 210 13.87 -22.04 -15.96
CA ALA A 210 15.02 -22.93 -16.10
C ALA A 210 16.26 -22.51 -15.29
N SER A 211 16.35 -21.24 -14.89
CA SER A 211 17.41 -20.71 -14.01
C SER A 211 17.28 -21.16 -12.56
N MET A 212 16.14 -21.69 -12.14
CA MET A 212 15.87 -22.09 -10.77
C MET A 212 16.22 -23.56 -10.53
N LYS A 213 16.94 -23.83 -9.43
CA LYS A 213 17.24 -25.19 -9.01
C LYS A 213 16.00 -25.80 -8.36
N LYS A 214 15.49 -26.88 -8.96
CA LYS A 214 14.34 -27.63 -8.41
C LYS A 214 14.62 -28.28 -7.05
N SER A 215 15.89 -28.47 -6.70
CA SER A 215 16.32 -29.03 -5.40
C SER A 215 16.27 -28.04 -4.25
N GLU A 216 16.17 -26.73 -4.53
CA GLU A 216 16.21 -25.67 -3.52
C GLU A 216 15.23 -24.58 -3.93
N LEU A 217 13.95 -24.81 -3.62
CA LEU A 217 12.87 -23.91 -4.00
C LEU A 217 12.84 -22.70 -3.04
N PRO A 218 12.82 -21.46 -3.57
CA PRO A 218 12.66 -20.27 -2.75
C PRO A 218 11.18 -20.10 -2.39
N LEU A 219 10.67 -20.93 -1.48
CA LEU A 219 9.26 -20.96 -1.09
C LEU A 219 8.73 -19.58 -0.68
N HIS A 220 9.57 -18.75 -0.04
CA HIS A 220 9.24 -17.37 0.34
C HIS A 220 8.94 -16.42 -0.85
N LEU A 221 9.30 -16.80 -2.07
CA LEU A 221 8.96 -16.07 -3.31
C LEU A 221 7.81 -16.72 -4.08
N LEU A 222 7.47 -17.97 -3.80
CA LEU A 222 6.48 -18.71 -4.56
C LEU A 222 5.08 -18.47 -3.99
N LEU A 223 4.14 -18.25 -4.90
CA LEU A 223 2.77 -17.90 -4.61
C LEU A 223 1.82 -18.73 -5.46
N CYS A 224 0.61 -18.89 -4.97
CA CYS A 224 -0.55 -19.28 -5.77
C CYS A 224 -1.52 -18.09 -5.82
N GLY A 225 -2.12 -17.83 -6.98
CA GLY A 225 -3.25 -16.92 -7.08
C GLY A 225 -4.52 -17.70 -7.30
N VAL A 226 -5.52 -17.51 -6.43
CA VAL A 226 -6.82 -18.18 -6.52
C VAL A 226 -7.82 -17.19 -7.10
N THR A 227 -8.34 -17.52 -8.29
CA THR A 227 -9.25 -16.64 -9.02
C THR A 227 -10.69 -16.83 -8.58
N PHE A 228 -11.46 -15.74 -8.55
CA PHE A 228 -12.90 -15.77 -8.26
C PHE A 228 -13.73 -15.19 -9.42
N GLY A 229 -14.96 -15.66 -9.57
CA GLY A 229 -15.83 -15.30 -10.70
C GLY A 229 -15.42 -16.00 -12.01
N GLN A 230 -15.68 -15.38 -13.16
CA GLN A 230 -15.30 -15.94 -14.46
C GLN A 230 -13.77 -15.94 -14.63
N THR A 231 -13.16 -17.08 -14.95
CA THR A 231 -11.70 -17.21 -14.94
C THR A 231 -11.01 -16.52 -16.11
N ASP A 232 -11.74 -16.33 -17.22
CA ASP A 232 -11.27 -15.55 -18.36
C ASP A 232 -10.90 -14.13 -17.93
N ASN A 233 -9.66 -13.72 -18.24
CA ASN A 233 -9.08 -12.44 -17.88
C ASN A 233 -9.02 -12.10 -16.38
N ALA A 234 -9.29 -13.05 -15.46
CA ALA A 234 -9.33 -12.77 -14.02
C ALA A 234 -8.03 -12.13 -13.49
N ILE A 235 -6.87 -12.61 -13.95
CA ILE A 235 -5.56 -12.06 -13.57
C ILE A 235 -5.42 -10.59 -14.00
N ASN A 236 -5.73 -10.29 -15.27
CA ASN A 236 -5.65 -8.93 -15.80
C ASN A 236 -6.63 -7.97 -15.12
N GLU A 237 -7.75 -8.49 -14.62
CA GLU A 237 -8.75 -7.74 -13.89
C GLU A 237 -8.50 -7.67 -12.38
N GLY A 238 -7.43 -8.31 -11.88
CA GLY A 238 -7.13 -8.37 -10.44
C GLY A 238 -8.12 -9.20 -9.62
N ARG A 239 -8.91 -10.08 -10.26
CA ARG A 239 -9.93 -10.91 -9.61
C ARG A 239 -9.36 -12.21 -9.03
N PHE A 240 -8.41 -12.06 -8.12
CA PHE A 240 -7.80 -13.17 -7.39
C PHE A 240 -7.30 -12.69 -6.03
N HIS A 241 -7.05 -13.63 -5.11
CA HIS A 241 -6.20 -13.39 -3.96
C HIS A 241 -4.93 -14.22 -4.08
N LEU A 242 -3.86 -13.77 -3.42
CA LEU A 242 -2.61 -14.51 -3.33
C LEU A 242 -2.60 -15.40 -2.09
N ASP A 243 -1.92 -16.53 -2.20
CA ASP A 243 -1.66 -17.49 -1.13
C ASP A 243 -0.20 -17.96 -1.23
N HIS A 244 0.41 -18.30 -0.11
CA HIS A 244 1.81 -18.72 -0.03
C HIS A 244 1.96 -20.22 -0.14
N ILE A 245 2.96 -20.65 -0.90
CA ILE A 245 3.43 -22.04 -0.83
C ILE A 245 4.42 -22.14 0.33
N ILE A 246 4.05 -22.83 1.41
CA ILE A 246 4.87 -22.96 2.63
C ILE A 246 5.69 -24.24 2.68
N SER A 247 5.26 -25.27 1.96
CA SER A 247 6.04 -26.51 1.80
C SER A 247 5.68 -27.26 0.51
N THR A 248 6.59 -28.14 0.12
CA THR A 248 6.39 -29.12 -0.95
C THR A 248 6.56 -30.51 -0.35
N ASN A 249 5.71 -31.45 -0.74
CA ASN A 249 5.67 -32.80 -0.17
C ASN A 249 6.03 -33.85 -1.24
N PRO A 250 7.28 -34.31 -1.30
CA PRO A 250 7.72 -35.24 -2.35
C PRO A 250 7.06 -36.63 -2.28
N GLU A 251 6.62 -37.07 -1.10
CA GLU A 251 5.99 -38.39 -0.91
C GLU A 251 4.57 -38.43 -1.48
N SER A 252 3.79 -37.38 -1.24
CA SER A 252 2.40 -37.22 -1.73
C SER A 252 2.31 -36.47 -3.06
N LEU A 253 3.42 -35.90 -3.55
CA LEU A 253 3.48 -35.00 -4.70
C LEU A 253 2.54 -33.78 -4.59
N SER A 254 2.27 -33.32 -3.36
CA SER A 254 1.44 -32.16 -3.05
C SER A 254 2.26 -30.89 -2.77
N ILE A 255 1.58 -29.75 -2.78
CA ILE A 255 2.08 -28.47 -2.26
C ILE A 255 1.19 -28.00 -1.11
N THR A 256 1.78 -27.46 -0.05
CA THR A 256 1.03 -26.93 1.11
C THR A 256 0.93 -25.42 1.04
N LEU A 257 -0.27 -24.89 1.24
CA LEU A 257 -0.59 -23.47 1.21
C LEU A 257 -0.84 -22.88 2.60
N THR A 258 -1.07 -21.56 2.68
CA THR A 258 -1.47 -20.91 3.95
C THR A 258 -2.98 -20.89 4.16
N SER A 259 -3.78 -21.15 3.14
CA SER A 259 -5.23 -21.33 3.25
C SER A 259 -5.71 -22.65 2.64
N GLU A 260 -6.83 -23.16 3.16
CA GLU A 260 -7.45 -24.38 2.63
C GLU A 260 -8.19 -24.05 1.33
N LEU A 261 -7.89 -24.83 0.28
CA LEU A 261 -8.56 -24.73 -1.01
C LEU A 261 -9.43 -25.97 -1.26
N GLN A 262 -10.41 -25.81 -2.13
CA GLN A 262 -11.40 -26.83 -2.45
C GLN A 262 -11.26 -27.32 -3.90
N PRO A 263 -11.54 -28.61 -4.17
CA PRO A 263 -11.70 -29.10 -5.53
C PRO A 263 -12.70 -28.27 -6.33
N GLY A 264 -12.35 -27.92 -7.57
CA GLY A 264 -13.13 -27.06 -8.46
C GLY A 264 -12.74 -25.58 -8.44
N GLU A 265 -11.98 -25.12 -7.44
CA GLU A 265 -11.39 -23.79 -7.47
C GLU A 265 -10.30 -23.68 -8.54
N HIS A 266 -10.02 -22.46 -8.99
CA HIS A 266 -9.03 -22.21 -10.02
C HIS A 266 -7.82 -21.49 -9.44
N LEU A 267 -6.65 -22.09 -9.58
CA LEU A 267 -5.39 -21.51 -9.14
C LEU A 267 -4.44 -21.27 -10.32
N PHE A 268 -3.58 -20.27 -10.20
CA PHE A 268 -2.38 -20.13 -11.02
C PHE A 268 -1.16 -20.06 -10.12
N LEU A 269 -0.02 -20.56 -10.60
CA LEU A 269 1.24 -20.42 -9.91
C LEU A 269 1.88 -19.09 -10.27
N ALA A 270 2.54 -18.47 -9.31
CA ALA A 270 3.24 -17.21 -9.48
C ALA A 270 4.53 -17.19 -8.66
N ILE A 271 5.41 -16.26 -9.03
CA ILE A 271 6.63 -15.98 -8.29
C ILE A 271 6.78 -14.48 -8.12
N ARG A 272 7.21 -14.05 -6.93
CA ARG A 272 7.61 -12.67 -6.67
C ARG A 272 8.89 -12.36 -7.45
N ASP A 273 8.86 -11.29 -8.22
CA ASP A 273 9.91 -10.94 -9.17
C ASP A 273 10.10 -9.42 -9.21
N THR A 274 11.31 -8.95 -8.95
CA THR A 274 11.61 -7.52 -8.84
C THR A 274 11.44 -6.81 -10.18
N TYR A 275 11.80 -7.47 -11.28
CA TYR A 275 11.62 -6.92 -12.62
C TYR A 275 10.14 -6.77 -12.98
N ALA A 276 9.31 -7.78 -12.68
CA ALA A 276 7.87 -7.70 -12.81
C ALA A 276 7.28 -6.58 -11.96
N ALA A 277 7.79 -6.37 -10.73
CA ALA A 277 7.35 -5.29 -9.86
C ALA A 277 7.69 -3.90 -10.43
N GLU A 278 8.90 -3.68 -10.95
CA GLU A 278 9.27 -2.42 -11.60
C GLU A 278 8.40 -2.13 -12.84
N LEU A 279 8.15 -3.15 -13.67
CA LEU A 279 7.26 -3.02 -14.82
C LEU A 279 5.83 -2.71 -14.37
N GLY A 280 5.35 -3.41 -13.35
CA GLY A 280 4.03 -3.20 -12.75
C GLY A 280 3.87 -1.78 -12.20
N MET A 281 4.92 -1.20 -11.60
CA MET A 281 4.89 0.18 -11.12
C MET A 281 4.76 1.18 -12.28
N LYS A 282 5.55 1.00 -13.35
CA LYS A 282 5.44 1.83 -14.56
C LYS A 282 4.04 1.77 -15.15
N GLN A 283 3.46 0.57 -15.26
CA GLN A 283 2.10 0.36 -15.75
C GLN A 283 1.03 0.98 -14.84
N ALA A 284 1.21 0.90 -13.52
CA ALA A 284 0.31 1.51 -12.55
C ALA A 284 0.31 3.04 -12.67
N ILE A 285 1.49 3.67 -12.78
CA ILE A 285 1.62 5.12 -12.99
C ILE A 285 0.96 5.54 -14.30
N ASP A 286 1.20 4.81 -15.39
CA ASP A 286 0.56 5.09 -16.69
C ASP A 286 -0.96 4.99 -16.60
N THR A 287 -1.47 3.97 -15.89
CA THR A 287 -2.90 3.75 -15.71
C THR A 287 -3.53 4.85 -14.87
N ALA A 288 -2.92 5.19 -13.74
CA ALA A 288 -3.38 6.27 -12.86
C ALA A 288 -3.37 7.61 -13.59
N THR A 289 -2.30 7.93 -14.33
CA THR A 289 -2.19 9.16 -15.12
C THR A 289 -3.25 9.25 -16.22
N LYS A 290 -3.53 8.14 -16.91
CA LYS A 290 -4.60 8.08 -17.92
C LYS A 290 -5.98 8.33 -17.31
N LYS A 291 -6.29 7.71 -16.17
CA LYS A 291 -7.56 7.92 -15.44
C LYS A 291 -7.70 9.35 -14.91
N LEU A 292 -6.59 9.99 -14.56
CA LEU A 292 -6.56 11.36 -14.05
C LEU A 292 -6.84 12.42 -15.14
N HIS A 293 -6.65 12.10 -16.41
CA HIS A 293 -6.80 13.03 -17.54
C HIS A 293 -5.96 14.32 -17.40
N GLY A 294 -4.74 14.22 -16.84
CA GLY A 294 -3.84 15.35 -16.71
C GLY A 294 -2.63 15.05 -15.83
N LYS A 295 -1.80 16.09 -15.61
CA LYS A 295 -0.69 16.02 -14.66
C LYS A 295 -1.23 16.06 -13.23
N ALA A 296 -0.71 15.18 -12.38
CA ALA A 296 -1.01 15.16 -10.96
C ALA A 296 -0.37 16.35 -10.24
N ASP A 297 -1.12 16.93 -9.31
CA ASP A 297 -0.67 17.95 -8.38
C ASP A 297 0.00 17.32 -7.15
N PHE A 298 -0.44 16.11 -6.76
CA PHE A 298 0.13 15.33 -5.65
C PHE A 298 -0.25 13.84 -5.75
N GLY A 299 0.36 13.00 -4.90
CA GLY A 299 0.05 11.57 -4.84
C GLY A 299 0.09 10.95 -3.44
N PHE A 300 -0.55 9.80 -3.30
CA PHE A 300 -0.40 8.90 -2.16
C PHE A 300 0.11 7.55 -2.63
N MET A 301 1.03 6.97 -1.86
CA MET A 301 1.68 5.72 -2.19
C MET A 301 1.81 4.85 -0.95
N PHE A 302 1.17 3.69 -0.97
CA PHE A 302 1.19 2.73 0.13
C PHE A 302 1.75 1.40 -0.39
N PRO A 303 3.08 1.20 -0.30
CA PRO A 303 3.73 -0.05 -0.65
C PRO A 303 3.57 -1.08 0.47
N CYS A 304 3.54 -2.35 0.09
CA CYS A 304 3.69 -3.45 1.01
C CYS A 304 5.08 -3.45 1.63
N LEU A 305 5.17 -3.72 2.93
CA LEU A 305 6.43 -4.02 3.61
C LEU A 305 7.21 -5.11 2.86
N GLY A 306 6.52 -6.14 2.38
CA GLY A 306 7.13 -7.22 1.61
C GLY A 306 7.79 -6.75 0.31
N ARG A 307 7.40 -5.61 -0.28
CA ARG A 307 7.86 -5.11 -1.59
C ARG A 307 8.90 -3.99 -1.52
N GLY A 308 9.03 -3.29 -0.40
CA GLY A 308 9.91 -2.14 -0.26
C GLY A 308 11.42 -2.44 -0.43
N PRO A 309 12.31 -1.58 0.10
CA PRO A 309 13.76 -1.67 -0.04
C PRO A 309 14.39 -3.06 0.06
N SER A 310 13.95 -3.89 1.03
CA SER A 310 14.46 -5.25 1.21
C SER A 310 14.21 -6.17 0.02
N PHE A 311 13.11 -5.98 -0.72
CA PHE A 311 12.78 -6.77 -1.90
C PHE A 311 13.58 -6.34 -3.13
N TYR A 312 13.85 -5.04 -3.26
CA TYR A 312 14.62 -4.46 -4.37
C TYR A 312 16.15 -4.43 -4.12
N GLY A 313 16.63 -5.01 -3.02
CA GLY A 313 18.06 -5.11 -2.73
C GLY A 313 18.70 -3.83 -2.17
N GLY A 314 17.94 -3.04 -1.40
CA GLY A 314 18.46 -1.90 -0.61
C GLY A 314 18.04 -0.51 -1.09
N CYS A 315 17.21 -0.41 -2.14
CA CYS A 315 16.63 0.85 -2.63
C CYS A 315 15.13 0.66 -2.83
N ASP A 316 14.31 1.71 -2.73
CA ASP A 316 12.91 1.63 -3.13
C ASP A 316 12.76 2.06 -4.60
N ARG A 317 12.70 1.07 -5.49
CA ARG A 317 12.56 1.30 -6.93
C ARG A 317 11.21 1.91 -7.31
N ASP A 318 10.15 1.70 -6.52
CA ASP A 318 8.85 2.28 -6.82
C ASP A 318 8.85 3.80 -6.61
N ILE A 319 9.47 4.26 -5.52
CA ILE A 319 9.66 5.69 -5.22
C ILE A 319 10.49 6.35 -6.33
N GLU A 320 11.58 5.70 -6.74
CA GLU A 320 12.45 6.20 -7.82
C GLU A 320 11.68 6.32 -9.14
N ILE A 321 10.94 5.27 -9.55
CA ILE A 321 10.14 5.28 -10.79
C ILE A 321 9.04 6.36 -10.72
N LEU A 322 8.36 6.51 -9.58
CA LEU A 322 7.33 7.53 -9.41
C LEU A 322 7.91 8.96 -9.52
N ARG A 323 9.06 9.20 -8.89
CA ARG A 323 9.79 10.48 -8.93
C ARG A 323 10.30 10.82 -10.33
N GLU A 324 10.86 9.83 -11.04
CA GLU A 324 11.32 9.99 -12.43
C GLU A 324 10.17 10.34 -13.38
N THR A 325 9.01 9.71 -13.18
CA THR A 325 7.83 9.91 -14.05
C THR A 325 7.06 11.18 -13.70
N ASN A 326 7.10 11.62 -12.44
CA ASN A 326 6.43 12.84 -11.95
C ASN A 326 7.40 13.79 -11.22
N PRO A 327 8.36 14.42 -11.93
CA PRO A 327 9.37 15.26 -11.30
C PRO A 327 8.76 16.43 -10.52
N GLY A 328 9.16 16.55 -9.26
CA GLY A 328 8.73 17.62 -8.34
C GLY A 328 7.29 17.49 -7.84
N MET A 329 6.59 16.39 -8.13
CA MET A 329 5.28 16.13 -7.55
C MET A 329 5.41 15.65 -6.10
N PRO A 330 4.75 16.31 -5.13
CA PRO A 330 4.76 15.84 -3.75
C PRO A 330 3.94 14.55 -3.61
N PHE A 331 4.49 13.57 -2.90
CA PHE A 331 3.76 12.37 -2.50
C PHE A 331 4.21 11.86 -1.14
N ILE A 332 3.30 11.20 -0.43
CA ILE A 332 3.55 10.66 0.90
C ILE A 332 2.90 9.28 1.05
N GLY A 333 3.44 8.49 1.98
CA GLY A 333 2.74 7.34 2.53
C GLY A 333 3.58 6.60 3.56
N PHE A 334 3.27 5.33 3.74
CA PHE A 334 3.94 4.45 4.68
C PHE A 334 3.90 3.00 4.17
N TYR A 335 4.83 2.18 4.67
CA TYR A 335 4.88 0.75 4.36
C TYR A 335 3.91 0.00 5.28
N GLY A 336 2.95 -0.71 4.67
CA GLY A 336 1.90 -1.44 5.38
C GLY A 336 1.96 -2.95 5.19
N ASN A 337 1.07 -3.67 5.87
CA ASN A 337 0.92 -5.14 5.77
C ASN A 337 -0.35 -5.58 5.03
N GLY A 338 -0.85 -4.71 4.16
CA GLY A 338 -2.06 -4.92 3.38
C GLY A 338 -2.46 -3.60 2.74
N GLU A 339 -2.40 -3.53 1.42
CA GLU A 339 -2.66 -2.28 0.72
C GLU A 339 -4.13 -2.20 0.35
N ILE A 340 -4.75 -1.05 0.58
CA ILE A 340 -6.14 -0.82 0.24
C ILE A 340 -6.18 -0.04 -1.06
N GLY A 341 -6.97 -0.51 -2.02
CA GLY A 341 -7.20 0.22 -3.25
C GLY A 341 -8.44 -0.24 -4.02
N PRO A 342 -8.89 0.54 -5.01
CA PRO A 342 -10.06 0.18 -5.79
C PRO A 342 -9.74 -0.87 -6.86
N LEU A 343 -10.67 -1.79 -7.06
CA LEU A 343 -10.79 -2.66 -8.23
C LEU A 343 -12.13 -2.35 -8.93
N LYS A 344 -12.31 -2.75 -10.19
CA LYS A 344 -13.48 -2.42 -11.04
C LYS A 344 -14.83 -2.29 -10.32
N ASN A 345 -15.12 -3.15 -9.33
CA ASN A 345 -16.42 -3.28 -8.68
C ASN A 345 -16.42 -3.03 -7.15
N GLY A 346 -15.37 -2.40 -6.60
CA GLY A 346 -15.30 -2.12 -5.16
C GLY A 346 -13.87 -1.90 -4.68
N ASN A 347 -13.63 -2.06 -3.38
CA ASN A 347 -12.30 -1.93 -2.80
C ASN A 347 -11.78 -3.29 -2.34
N TYR A 348 -10.46 -3.46 -2.41
CA TYR A 348 -9.79 -4.72 -2.13
C TYR A 348 -8.57 -4.48 -1.27
N ILE A 349 -8.23 -5.50 -0.47
CA ILE A 349 -6.93 -5.61 0.16
C ILE A 349 -6.01 -6.35 -0.81
N TYR A 350 -4.86 -5.76 -1.08
CA TYR A 350 -3.80 -6.34 -1.87
C TYR A 350 -2.62 -6.69 -0.97
N GLN A 351 -1.81 -7.63 -1.44
CA GLN A 351 -0.59 -8.07 -0.80
C GLN A 351 0.55 -7.99 -1.80
N TYR A 352 1.76 -7.74 -1.30
CA TYR A 352 2.96 -7.59 -2.13
C TYR A 352 2.76 -6.57 -3.26
N SER A 353 1.97 -5.54 -3.01
CA SER A 353 1.60 -4.57 -4.01
C SER A 353 2.01 -3.18 -3.57
N THR A 354 1.78 -2.21 -4.46
CA THR A 354 1.81 -0.80 -4.10
C THR A 354 0.49 -0.20 -4.54
N SER A 355 -0.28 0.33 -3.59
CA SER A 355 -1.48 1.12 -3.88
C SER A 355 -1.08 2.56 -4.17
N LEU A 356 -1.42 3.03 -5.38
CA LEU A 356 -1.05 4.35 -5.89
C LEU A 356 -2.31 5.15 -6.20
N GLY A 357 -2.35 6.37 -5.67
CA GLY A 357 -3.35 7.37 -5.99
C GLY A 357 -2.67 8.64 -6.49
N LEU A 358 -3.02 9.08 -7.69
CA LEU A 358 -2.59 10.35 -8.25
C LEU A 358 -3.78 11.31 -8.30
N PHE A 359 -3.56 12.56 -7.89
CA PHE A 359 -4.64 13.51 -7.70
C PHE A 359 -4.34 14.85 -8.36
N LYS A 360 -5.40 15.48 -8.87
CA LYS A 360 -5.35 16.80 -9.50
C LYS A 360 -6.45 17.65 -8.92
N ILE A 361 -6.12 18.86 -8.49
CA ILE A 361 -7.04 19.77 -7.83
C ILE A 361 -7.98 20.40 -8.86
N ASN A 362 -9.28 20.35 -8.58
CA ASN A 362 -10.29 21.06 -9.35
C ASN A 362 -10.29 22.54 -8.96
N ARG A 363 -9.47 23.33 -9.66
CA ARG A 363 -9.39 24.78 -9.45
C ARG A 363 -10.67 25.42 -9.99
N LYS A 364 -11.44 26.10 -9.14
CA LYS A 364 -12.55 26.94 -9.58
C LYS A 364 -11.99 28.01 -10.53
N LYS A 365 -12.58 28.12 -11.72
CA LYS A 365 -12.22 29.13 -12.73
C LYS A 365 -12.53 30.53 -12.24
#